data_AF-A0A1N7LTX1-F1
#
_entry.id   AF-A0A1N7LTX1-F1
#
_cell.length_a   1.000
_cell.length_b   1.000
_cell.length_c   1.000
_cell.angle_alpha   90.00
_cell.angle_beta   90.00
_cell.angle_gamma   90.00
#
_symmetry.space_group_name_H-M   'P 1'
#
loop_
_entity.id
_entity.type
_entity.pdbx_description
1 polymer ?
#
loop_
_entity_poly.entity_id
_entity_poly.type
_entity_poly.pdbx_seq_one_letter_code
_entity_poly.pdbx_strand_id
1 'polypeptide(L)'
;MLKRLFATRKHPYMPGLNTPEQITVNLSGSVLSLKLPPHYRSDGFEAHCDPIEAMNIYDPTGYGGDPVGTAVFNSKRFISRQWEFFGPLTRLRYIGSISFVAVVERIDSLPEGMSCFNPNHFEQVINRLIFKMGPETPQIAKKIAPVNWRTEVKNGCLWLYYEIHKADDADPESQFSSYAVTPLDDHHYIRLMFHNLGNKPSEHSNRFVNSVRDKVLNSVTLTLSEYAQQRKAEVNSQWPDATISPQRQPYNWIYPEWRDGDTSKGERHVVITQYHTQPPKFHL
;
A
#
# COMPACT_ATOMS: atom_id res chain seq x y z
N MET A 1 -26.38 -14.96 8.79
CA MET A 1 -27.37 -14.07 8.14
C MET A 1 -28.04 -13.06 9.07
N LEU A 2 -28.36 -13.37 10.34
CA LEU A 2 -29.06 -12.43 11.25
C LEU A 2 -28.36 -11.06 11.42
N LYS A 3 -27.01 -11.01 11.48
CA LYS A 3 -26.27 -9.74 11.62
C LYS A 3 -26.50 -8.76 10.44
N ARG A 4 -26.87 -9.25 9.26
CA ARG A 4 -27.22 -8.41 8.11
C ARG A 4 -28.56 -7.70 8.29
N LEU A 5 -29.49 -8.28 9.05
CA LEU A 5 -30.82 -7.69 9.31
C LEU A 5 -30.72 -6.35 10.04
N PHE A 6 -29.69 -6.19 10.88
CA PHE A 6 -29.45 -4.99 11.70
C PHE A 6 -28.39 -4.05 11.08
N ALA A 7 -27.93 -4.33 9.86
CA ALA A 7 -26.92 -3.52 9.20
C ALA A 7 -27.47 -2.14 8.84
N THR A 8 -26.69 -1.10 9.08
CA THR A 8 -27.02 0.27 8.70
C THR A 8 -25.86 0.91 7.97
N ARG A 9 -26.03 2.12 7.43
CA ARG A 9 -24.88 2.88 6.91
C ARG A 9 -23.88 3.27 8.01
N LYS A 10 -24.35 3.43 9.25
CA LYS A 10 -23.53 3.76 10.43
C LYS A 10 -22.78 2.54 10.97
N HIS A 11 -23.39 1.37 10.87
CA HIS A 11 -22.86 0.09 11.32
C HIS A 11 -23.02 -0.94 10.20
N PRO A 12 -22.13 -0.92 9.18
CA PRO A 12 -22.19 -1.86 8.08
C PRO A 12 -21.92 -3.29 8.55
N TYR A 13 -22.49 -4.24 7.82
CA TYR A 13 -22.18 -5.66 7.97
C TYR A 13 -21.18 -6.10 6.90
N MET A 14 -20.09 -6.74 7.32
CA MET A 14 -19.10 -7.35 6.42
C MET A 14 -19.02 -8.85 6.73
N PRO A 15 -19.25 -9.73 5.74
CA PRO A 15 -19.08 -11.16 5.89
C PRO A 15 -17.68 -11.52 6.40
N GLY A 16 -17.57 -12.52 7.28
CA GLY A 16 -16.28 -13.01 7.76
C GLY A 16 -15.50 -12.07 8.69
N LEU A 17 -15.95 -10.82 8.93
CA LEU A 17 -15.19 -9.83 9.72
C LEU A 17 -14.79 -10.30 11.13
N ASN A 18 -15.61 -11.15 11.77
CA ASN A 18 -15.35 -11.65 13.12
C ASN A 18 -14.84 -13.10 13.15
N THR A 19 -14.50 -13.65 11.98
CA THR A 19 -13.92 -14.99 11.82
C THR A 19 -12.70 -14.87 10.90
N PRO A 20 -11.67 -14.11 11.29
CA PRO A 20 -10.51 -13.91 10.44
C PRO A 20 -9.65 -15.18 10.39
N GLU A 21 -9.05 -15.41 9.23
CA GLU A 21 -8.09 -16.46 8.94
C GLU A 21 -6.69 -15.99 9.31
N GLN A 22 -5.90 -16.86 9.94
CA GLN A 22 -4.48 -16.63 10.16
C GLN A 22 -3.74 -16.96 8.85
N ILE A 23 -2.98 -15.99 8.35
CA ILE A 23 -2.14 -16.16 7.17
C ILE A 23 -0.69 -15.96 7.60
N THR A 24 0.17 -16.85 7.15
CA THR A 24 1.62 -16.80 7.37
C THR A 24 2.31 -17.00 6.03
N VAL A 25 3.26 -16.12 5.72
CA VAL A 25 4.01 -16.13 4.46
C VAL A 25 5.49 -16.04 4.77
N ASN A 26 6.26 -16.99 4.23
CA ASN A 26 7.72 -16.97 4.27
C ASN A 26 8.26 -16.20 3.05
N LEU A 27 9.01 -15.12 3.29
CA LEU A 27 9.58 -14.21 2.31
C LEU A 27 11.11 -14.34 2.37
N SER A 28 11.65 -15.42 1.80
CA SER A 28 13.06 -15.78 1.86
C SER A 28 13.64 -15.85 3.29
N GLY A 29 12.94 -16.53 4.19
CA GLY A 29 13.31 -16.73 5.59
C GLY A 29 12.71 -15.68 6.54
N SER A 30 12.35 -14.49 6.05
CA SER A 30 11.58 -13.52 6.84
C SER A 30 10.11 -13.93 6.85
N VAL A 31 9.47 -13.99 8.00
CA VAL A 31 8.10 -14.50 8.14
C VAL A 31 7.14 -13.37 8.47
N LEU A 32 6.19 -13.11 7.58
CA LEU A 32 5.06 -12.22 7.80
C LEU A 32 3.84 -13.03 8.23
N SER A 33 3.21 -12.63 9.32
CA SER A 33 1.99 -13.26 9.84
C SER A 33 0.93 -12.19 10.15
N LEU A 34 -0.30 -12.42 9.72
CA LEU A 34 -1.43 -11.50 9.88
C LEU A 34 -2.77 -12.22 9.85
N LYS A 35 -3.80 -11.60 10.44
CA LYS A 35 -5.17 -12.10 10.42
C LYS A 35 -6.01 -11.30 9.43
N LEU A 36 -6.59 -11.99 8.44
CA LEU A 36 -7.44 -11.38 7.42
C LEU A 36 -8.85 -11.97 7.46
N PRO A 37 -9.91 -11.14 7.33
CA PRO A 37 -11.22 -11.65 6.97
C PRO A 37 -11.14 -12.46 5.66
N PRO A 38 -11.93 -13.54 5.53
CA PRO A 38 -11.96 -14.33 4.30
C PRO A 38 -12.38 -13.47 3.10
N HIS A 39 -11.93 -13.87 1.91
CA HIS A 39 -12.32 -13.20 0.67
C HIS A 39 -13.85 -13.21 0.53
N TYR A 40 -14.43 -12.07 0.12
CA TYR A 40 -15.86 -12.00 -0.15
C TYR A 40 -16.19 -11.00 -1.26
N ARG A 41 -16.80 -11.52 -2.32
CA ARG A 41 -17.47 -10.75 -3.37
C ARG A 41 -18.85 -11.35 -3.64
N SER A 42 -19.85 -10.48 -3.80
CA SER A 42 -21.23 -10.89 -4.07
C SER A 42 -21.44 -11.51 -5.45
N ASP A 43 -20.54 -11.24 -6.40
CA ASP A 43 -20.51 -11.83 -7.74
C ASP A 43 -19.85 -13.22 -7.79
N GLY A 44 -19.24 -13.67 -6.69
CA GLY A 44 -18.62 -14.99 -6.57
C GLY A 44 -17.25 -15.12 -7.24
N PHE A 45 -16.64 -14.04 -7.74
CA PHE A 45 -15.28 -14.12 -8.24
C PHE A 45 -14.28 -14.43 -7.12
N GLU A 46 -13.31 -15.28 -7.44
CA GLU A 46 -12.22 -15.63 -6.54
C GLU A 46 -11.24 -14.46 -6.34
N ALA A 47 -10.37 -14.60 -5.34
CA ALA A 47 -9.29 -13.66 -5.12
C ALA A 47 -8.33 -13.66 -6.33
N HIS A 48 -7.85 -12.47 -6.70
CA HIS A 48 -6.83 -12.35 -7.76
C HIS A 48 -5.48 -13.00 -7.40
N CYS A 49 -5.24 -13.26 -6.12
CA CYS A 49 -4.04 -13.91 -5.62
C CYS A 49 -4.39 -14.51 -4.25
N ASP A 50 -4.44 -15.83 -4.18
CA ASP A 50 -4.51 -16.50 -2.89
C ASP A 50 -3.22 -16.35 -2.11
N PRO A 51 -3.25 -16.50 -0.77
CA PRO A 51 -2.08 -16.39 0.07
C PRO A 51 -1.11 -17.50 -0.32
N ILE A 52 0.07 -17.11 -0.78
CA ILE A 52 1.15 -18.07 -1.01
C ILE A 52 1.85 -18.36 0.32
N GLU A 53 2.25 -19.60 0.53
CA GLU A 53 2.94 -20.00 1.77
C GLU A 53 4.38 -19.49 1.81
N ALA A 54 5.06 -19.46 0.66
CA ALA A 54 6.44 -19.03 0.53
C ALA A 54 6.68 -18.27 -0.79
N MET A 55 7.59 -17.30 -0.73
CA MET A 55 8.11 -16.55 -1.86
C MET A 55 9.62 -16.41 -1.72
N ASN A 56 10.35 -16.72 -2.80
CA ASN A 56 11.69 -16.20 -2.96
C ASN A 56 11.63 -14.75 -3.47
N ILE A 57 11.95 -13.79 -2.60
CA ILE A 57 11.93 -12.35 -2.94
C ILE A 57 13.08 -11.96 -3.89
N TYR A 58 14.13 -12.79 -3.97
CA TYR A 58 15.29 -12.56 -4.83
C TYR A 58 15.11 -13.12 -6.24
N ASP A 59 14.11 -13.99 -6.45
CA ASP A 59 13.78 -14.48 -7.78
C ASP A 59 13.08 -13.36 -8.57
N PRO A 60 13.70 -12.83 -9.65
CA PRO A 60 13.11 -11.78 -10.46
C PRO A 60 11.84 -12.24 -11.19
N THR A 61 11.59 -13.54 -11.30
CA THR A 61 10.41 -14.10 -11.95
C THR A 61 9.14 -13.68 -11.21
N GLY A 62 8.15 -13.21 -11.95
CA GLY A 62 6.84 -12.82 -11.41
C GLY A 62 6.79 -11.43 -10.77
N TYR A 63 7.90 -10.70 -10.74
CA TYR A 63 7.86 -9.27 -10.49
C TYR A 63 7.22 -8.56 -11.69
N GLY A 64 6.10 -7.88 -11.44
CA GLY A 64 5.49 -6.97 -12.40
C GLY A 64 6.28 -5.67 -12.39
N GLY A 65 7.03 -5.42 -13.45
CA GLY A 65 7.67 -4.13 -13.66
C GLY A 65 6.63 -3.07 -14.01
N ASP A 66 6.67 -1.95 -13.31
CA ASP A 66 5.96 -0.75 -13.75
C ASP A 66 6.94 0.12 -14.55
N PRO A 67 6.91 0.07 -15.91
CA PRO A 67 7.80 0.87 -16.75
C PRO A 67 7.45 2.37 -16.69
N VAL A 68 6.33 2.75 -16.05
CA VAL A 68 5.89 4.14 -15.96
C VAL A 68 6.72 4.88 -14.91
N GLY A 69 7.00 6.15 -15.16
CA GLY A 69 7.75 7.00 -14.24
C GLY A 69 9.27 6.91 -14.38
N THR A 70 9.96 7.65 -13.53
CA THR A 70 11.41 7.82 -13.57
C THR A 70 12.15 6.99 -12.51
N ALA A 71 11.43 6.19 -11.71
CA ALA A 71 11.98 5.17 -10.81
C ALA A 71 11.35 3.81 -11.08
N VAL A 72 12.18 2.77 -11.02
CA VAL A 72 11.79 1.38 -11.34
C VAL A 72 11.45 0.66 -10.04
N PHE A 73 10.15 0.64 -9.75
CA PHE A 73 9.57 -0.21 -8.72
C PHE A 73 9.00 -1.44 -9.41
N ASN A 74 9.38 -2.61 -8.90
CA ASN A 74 8.80 -3.86 -9.32
C ASN A 74 8.06 -4.45 -8.13
N SER A 75 6.82 -4.88 -8.36
CA SER A 75 6.00 -5.45 -7.30
C SER A 75 5.70 -6.91 -7.58
N LYS A 76 5.77 -7.75 -6.55
CA LYS A 76 5.35 -9.14 -6.58
C LYS A 76 4.28 -9.36 -5.52
N ARG A 77 3.07 -9.65 -6.00
CA ARG A 77 1.90 -9.85 -5.14
C ARG A 77 1.95 -11.23 -4.50
N PHE A 78 1.56 -11.30 -3.23
CA PHE A 78 1.51 -12.56 -2.49
C PHE A 78 0.20 -12.80 -1.75
N ILE A 79 -0.63 -11.77 -1.58
CA ILE A 79 -2.01 -11.88 -1.08
C ILE A 79 -2.88 -10.83 -1.77
N SER A 80 -4.10 -11.21 -2.15
CA SER A 80 -5.18 -10.29 -2.47
C SER A 80 -6.49 -10.74 -1.85
N ARG A 81 -7.23 -9.79 -1.26
CA ARG A 81 -8.58 -10.00 -0.74
C ARG A 81 -9.47 -8.83 -1.13
N GLN A 82 -10.73 -9.12 -1.39
CA GLN A 82 -11.78 -8.14 -1.56
C GLN A 82 -12.81 -8.37 -0.46
N TRP A 83 -13.28 -7.30 0.17
CA TRP A 83 -14.34 -7.36 1.17
C TRP A 83 -15.42 -6.35 0.84
N GLU A 84 -16.60 -6.85 0.47
CA GLU A 84 -17.80 -6.02 0.33
C GLU A 84 -18.55 -5.91 1.65
N PHE A 85 -19.04 -4.72 1.96
CA PHE A 85 -19.85 -4.48 3.16
C PHE A 85 -21.22 -3.86 2.83
N PHE A 86 -22.21 -4.25 3.61
CA PHE A 86 -23.63 -4.05 3.35
C PHE A 86 -24.27 -3.12 4.38
N GLY A 87 -25.19 -2.30 3.91
CA GLY A 87 -26.04 -1.45 4.74
C GLY A 87 -27.44 -2.05 4.93
N PRO A 88 -28.49 -1.20 5.08
CA PRO A 88 -29.87 -1.65 5.26
C PRO A 88 -30.35 -2.59 4.14
N LEU A 89 -31.19 -3.56 4.47
CA LEU A 89 -31.72 -4.55 3.53
C LEU A 89 -32.53 -3.98 2.36
N THR A 90 -33.08 -2.76 2.52
CA THR A 90 -33.71 -2.02 1.41
C THR A 90 -32.75 -1.75 0.26
N ARG A 91 -31.43 -1.90 0.48
CA ARG A 91 -30.39 -1.87 -0.54
C ARG A 91 -29.75 -3.26 -0.65
N LEU A 92 -30.08 -3.97 -1.72
CA LEU A 92 -29.57 -5.33 -1.94
C LEU A 92 -28.07 -5.38 -2.29
N ARG A 93 -27.56 -4.33 -2.93
CA ARG A 93 -26.14 -4.18 -3.28
C ARG A 93 -25.31 -3.75 -2.07
N TYR A 94 -24.02 -4.09 -2.08
CA TYR A 94 -23.07 -3.57 -1.11
C TYR A 94 -23.03 -2.04 -1.15
N ILE A 95 -22.69 -1.43 -0.02
CA ILE A 95 -22.57 0.03 0.09
C ILE A 95 -21.14 0.50 -0.10
N GLY A 96 -20.16 -0.36 0.14
CA GLY A 96 -18.76 -0.09 -0.17
C GLY A 96 -17.92 -1.36 -0.12
N SER A 97 -16.63 -1.21 -0.41
CA SER A 97 -15.68 -2.31 -0.43
C SER A 97 -14.29 -1.89 0.03
N ILE A 98 -13.52 -2.86 0.50
CA ILE A 98 -12.09 -2.74 0.78
C ILE A 98 -11.37 -3.78 -0.08
N SER A 99 -10.43 -3.33 -0.91
CA SER A 99 -9.47 -4.20 -1.57
C SER A 99 -8.18 -4.22 -0.76
N PHE A 100 -7.84 -5.36 -0.18
CA PHE A 100 -6.55 -5.59 0.46
C PHE A 100 -5.59 -6.27 -0.50
N VAL A 101 -4.38 -5.74 -0.61
CA VAL A 101 -3.32 -6.31 -1.43
C VAL A 101 -2.00 -6.23 -0.66
N ALA A 102 -1.28 -7.34 -0.58
CA ALA A 102 0.07 -7.39 -0.03
C ALA A 102 1.07 -7.74 -1.13
N VAL A 103 2.13 -6.95 -1.21
CA VAL A 103 3.19 -7.10 -2.20
C VAL A 103 4.56 -6.97 -1.55
N VAL A 104 5.54 -7.66 -2.11
CA VAL A 104 6.95 -7.30 -1.94
C VAL A 104 7.29 -6.33 -3.06
N GLU A 105 7.80 -5.17 -2.69
CA GLU A 105 8.36 -4.20 -3.61
C GLU A 105 9.87 -4.40 -3.70
N ARG A 106 10.39 -4.31 -4.92
CA ARG A 106 11.82 -4.25 -5.22
C ARG A 106 12.12 -2.94 -5.92
N ILE A 107 13.10 -2.21 -5.40
CA ILE A 107 13.55 -0.94 -5.98
C ILE A 107 14.91 -1.08 -6.67
N ASP A 108 14.87 -1.19 -8.00
CA ASP A 108 16.07 -1.40 -8.82
C ASP A 108 16.84 -0.09 -9.04
N SER A 109 16.18 1.05 -8.85
CA SER A 109 16.78 2.39 -9.03
C SER A 109 17.42 2.96 -7.75
N LEU A 110 17.47 2.21 -6.66
CA LEU A 110 18.11 2.65 -5.43
C LEU A 110 19.63 2.62 -5.61
N PRO A 111 20.36 3.73 -5.39
CA PRO A 111 21.81 3.78 -5.59
C PRO A 111 22.59 2.80 -4.71
N GLU A 112 23.77 2.42 -5.18
CA GLU A 112 24.73 1.66 -4.38
C GLU A 112 25.07 2.43 -3.09
N GLY A 113 25.16 1.70 -1.97
CA GLY A 113 25.39 2.26 -0.64
C GLY A 113 24.11 2.73 0.06
N MET A 114 22.96 2.79 -0.61
CA MET A 114 21.67 3.00 0.05
C MET A 114 21.03 1.67 0.43
N SER A 115 20.14 1.71 1.42
CA SER A 115 19.47 0.53 1.96
C SER A 115 18.11 0.93 2.53
N CYS A 116 17.08 0.15 2.26
CA CYS A 116 15.77 0.34 2.88
C CYS A 116 15.80 0.08 4.39
N PHE A 117 16.82 -0.58 4.96
CA PHE A 117 16.97 -0.65 6.42
C PHE A 117 17.39 0.66 7.06
N ASN A 118 18.02 1.57 6.31
CA ASN A 118 18.34 2.92 6.78
C ASN A 118 17.04 3.77 6.75
N PRO A 119 16.57 4.30 7.90
CA PRO A 119 15.30 5.04 7.96
C PRO A 119 15.23 6.27 7.05
N ASN A 120 16.34 7.00 6.85
CA ASN A 120 16.38 8.17 5.97
C ASN A 120 16.27 7.72 4.50
N HIS A 121 17.07 6.74 4.09
CA HIS A 121 17.00 6.17 2.74
C HIS A 121 15.60 5.63 2.44
N PHE A 122 15.00 4.90 3.40
CA PHE A 122 13.65 4.36 3.24
C PHE A 122 12.59 5.45 3.09
N GLU A 123 12.71 6.56 3.83
CA GLU A 123 11.84 7.71 3.65
C GLU A 123 11.90 8.26 2.21
N GLN A 124 13.10 8.35 1.63
CA GLN A 124 13.27 8.78 0.25
C GLN A 124 12.64 7.80 -0.75
N VAL A 125 12.79 6.49 -0.51
CA VAL A 125 12.11 5.43 -1.30
C VAL A 125 10.60 5.63 -1.29
N ILE A 126 10.01 5.90 -0.13
CA ILE A 126 8.57 6.09 -0.01
C ILE A 126 8.12 7.41 -0.60
N ASN A 127 8.86 8.50 -0.43
CA ASN A 127 8.58 9.77 -1.12
C ASN A 127 8.56 9.56 -2.64
N ARG A 128 9.53 8.82 -3.17
CA ARG A 128 9.61 8.49 -4.60
C ARG A 128 8.43 7.66 -5.08
N LEU A 129 8.02 6.67 -4.29
CA LEU A 129 6.85 5.83 -4.58
C LEU A 129 5.57 6.66 -4.59
N ILE A 130 5.38 7.57 -3.63
CA ILE A 130 4.21 8.44 -3.57
C ILE A 130 4.19 9.39 -4.78
N PHE A 131 5.35 9.92 -5.19
CA PHE A 131 5.45 10.76 -6.40
C PHE A 131 5.07 9.97 -7.66
N LYS A 132 5.50 8.71 -7.75
CA LYS A 132 5.12 7.80 -8.85
C LYS A 132 3.61 7.57 -8.90
N MET A 133 2.98 7.31 -7.76
CA MET A 133 1.52 7.08 -7.65
C MET A 133 0.67 8.36 -7.81
N GLY A 134 1.30 9.53 -7.89
CA GLY A 134 0.64 10.82 -8.05
C GLY A 134 1.10 11.51 -9.34
N PRO A 135 2.03 12.50 -9.28
CA PRO A 135 2.49 13.25 -10.44
C PRO A 135 2.91 12.43 -11.67
N GLU A 136 3.45 11.20 -11.53
CA GLU A 136 3.83 10.37 -12.70
C GLU A 136 2.66 9.56 -13.29
N THR A 137 1.48 9.65 -12.69
CA THR A 137 0.22 9.07 -13.20
C THR A 137 -0.87 10.14 -13.32
N PRO A 138 -0.59 11.26 -14.03
CA PRO A 138 -1.46 12.43 -14.04
C PRO A 138 -2.84 12.18 -14.69
N GLN A 139 -2.99 11.11 -15.48
CA GLN A 139 -4.22 10.69 -16.14
C GLN A 139 -5.28 10.08 -15.21
N ILE A 140 -4.91 9.61 -14.01
CA ILE A 140 -5.85 8.89 -13.14
C ILE A 140 -6.68 9.87 -12.31
N ALA A 141 -6.01 10.72 -11.54
CA ALA A 141 -6.56 11.83 -10.77
C ALA A 141 -5.43 12.49 -9.98
N LYS A 142 -5.53 13.79 -9.71
CA LYS A 142 -4.65 14.44 -8.75
C LYS A 142 -4.82 13.83 -7.37
N LYS A 143 -3.72 13.66 -6.67
CA LYS A 143 -3.62 13.01 -5.35
C LYS A 143 -3.07 13.96 -4.30
N ILE A 144 -3.61 13.85 -3.09
CA ILE A 144 -3.10 14.46 -1.86
C ILE A 144 -2.44 13.34 -1.05
N ALA A 145 -1.12 13.46 -0.82
CA ALA A 145 -0.33 12.46 -0.11
C ALA A 145 1.00 13.06 0.39
N PRO A 146 1.59 12.50 1.46
CA PRO A 146 0.97 11.55 2.37
C PRO A 146 -0.05 12.24 3.28
N VAL A 147 -1.14 11.56 3.59
CA VAL A 147 -2.09 11.94 4.64
C VAL A 147 -1.92 10.98 5.83
N ASN A 148 -2.11 11.46 7.06
CA ASN A 148 -2.00 10.65 8.28
C ASN A 148 -0.66 9.87 8.40
N TRP A 149 0.45 10.50 7.98
CA TRP A 149 1.78 9.92 8.08
C TRP A 149 2.15 9.65 9.53
N ARG A 150 2.54 8.41 9.83
CA ARG A 150 3.05 8.02 11.15
C ARG A 150 3.96 6.81 11.07
N THR A 151 4.85 6.69 12.03
CA THR A 151 5.75 5.54 12.17
C THR A 151 5.46 4.77 13.46
N GLU A 152 5.81 3.49 13.46
CA GLU A 152 5.70 2.62 14.63
C GLU A 152 6.79 1.54 14.56
N VAL A 153 7.31 1.10 15.70
CA VAL A 153 8.19 -0.08 15.75
C VAL A 153 7.39 -1.27 16.26
N LYS A 154 7.26 -2.32 15.44
CA LYS A 154 6.59 -3.58 15.80
C LYS A 154 7.52 -4.74 15.55
N ASN A 155 7.67 -5.63 16.53
CA ASN A 155 8.54 -6.81 16.44
C ASN A 155 9.97 -6.46 15.98
N GLY A 156 10.50 -5.33 16.47
CA GLY A 156 11.83 -4.83 16.09
C GLY A 156 11.92 -4.28 14.67
N CYS A 157 10.82 -4.16 13.91
CA CYS A 157 10.78 -3.62 12.55
C CYS A 157 10.13 -2.23 12.51
N LEU A 158 10.69 -1.32 11.70
CA LEU A 158 10.09 -0.01 11.44
C LEU A 158 8.92 -0.18 10.47
N TRP A 159 7.74 0.25 10.90
CA TRP A 159 6.55 0.36 10.08
C TRP A 159 6.22 1.82 9.83
N LEU A 160 5.97 2.15 8.57
CA LEU A 160 5.49 3.44 8.15
C LEU A 160 4.06 3.31 7.62
N TYR A 161 3.19 4.21 8.04
CA TYR A 161 1.80 4.27 7.63
C TYR A 161 1.50 5.62 7.00
N TYR A 162 0.74 5.62 5.90
CA TYR A 162 0.24 6.83 5.28
C TYR A 162 -0.99 6.52 4.41
N GLU A 163 -1.67 7.58 3.98
CA GLU A 163 -2.83 7.51 3.11
C GLU A 163 -2.62 8.37 1.86
N ILE A 164 -3.35 8.02 0.81
CA ILE A 164 -3.44 8.77 -0.44
C ILE A 164 -4.91 9.02 -0.75
N HIS A 165 -5.24 10.29 -0.89
CA HIS A 165 -6.58 10.80 -1.14
C HIS A 165 -6.62 11.44 -2.55
N LYS A 166 -7.80 11.56 -3.16
CA LYS A 166 -7.97 12.30 -4.41
C LYS A 166 -8.16 13.80 -4.11
N ALA A 167 -7.62 14.68 -4.95
CA ALA A 167 -7.69 16.13 -4.77
C ALA A 167 -8.97 16.76 -5.32
N ASP A 168 -9.43 16.32 -6.49
CA ASP A 168 -10.41 17.05 -7.32
C ASP A 168 -11.82 16.40 -7.35
N ASP A 169 -12.08 15.35 -6.56
CA ASP A 169 -13.41 14.74 -6.51
C ASP A 169 -14.35 15.58 -5.61
N ALA A 170 -15.59 15.81 -6.06
CA ALA A 170 -16.65 16.45 -5.27
C ALA A 170 -17.08 15.64 -4.02
N ASP A 171 -16.42 14.50 -3.76
CA ASP A 171 -16.55 13.67 -2.57
C ASP A 171 -15.21 12.96 -2.22
N PRO A 172 -14.19 13.71 -1.75
CA PRO A 172 -12.84 13.18 -1.58
C PRO A 172 -12.71 12.26 -0.36
N GLU A 173 -13.63 12.32 0.60
CA GLU A 173 -13.43 11.69 1.90
C GLU A 173 -13.71 10.17 1.91
N SER A 174 -14.65 9.68 1.09
CA SER A 174 -15.09 8.28 1.18
C SER A 174 -14.24 7.31 0.35
N GLN A 175 -13.32 7.81 -0.46
CA GLN A 175 -12.42 7.03 -1.32
C GLN A 175 -10.96 7.40 -1.08
N PHE A 176 -10.22 6.51 -0.45
CA PHE A 176 -8.81 6.71 -0.18
C PHE A 176 -8.10 5.36 -0.17
N SER A 177 -6.77 5.40 -0.30
CA SER A 177 -5.93 4.22 -0.10
C SER A 177 -5.08 4.41 1.16
N SER A 178 -4.99 3.39 1.99
CA SER A 178 -4.05 3.35 3.13
C SER A 178 -2.93 2.37 2.85
N TYR A 179 -1.74 2.71 3.33
CA TYR A 179 -0.53 1.95 3.13
C TYR A 179 0.14 1.68 4.47
N ALA A 180 0.65 0.47 4.66
CA ALA A 180 1.60 0.11 5.70
C ALA A 180 2.81 -0.52 5.04
N VAL A 181 4.00 0.03 5.27
CA VAL A 181 5.24 -0.41 4.61
C VAL A 181 6.33 -0.67 5.63
N THR A 182 7.16 -1.69 5.37
CA THR A 182 8.30 -2.03 6.23
C THR A 182 9.44 -2.66 5.42
N PRO A 183 10.71 -2.32 5.70
CA PRO A 183 11.85 -2.91 5.01
C PRO A 183 11.99 -4.43 5.22
N LEU A 184 12.47 -5.13 4.20
CA LEU A 184 12.85 -6.55 4.25
C LEU A 184 14.33 -6.78 3.98
N ASP A 185 14.92 -5.94 3.13
CA ASP A 185 16.33 -5.99 2.74
C ASP A 185 16.76 -4.62 2.18
N ASP A 186 18.00 -4.47 1.71
CA ASP A 186 18.52 -3.22 1.16
C ASP A 186 17.64 -2.66 0.01
N HIS A 187 17.15 -3.52 -0.87
CA HIS A 187 16.34 -3.15 -2.04
C HIS A 187 14.89 -3.67 -1.98
N HIS A 188 14.48 -4.28 -0.86
CA HIS A 188 13.18 -4.94 -0.74
C HIS A 188 12.40 -4.42 0.46
N TYR A 189 11.09 -4.25 0.29
CA TYR A 189 10.19 -3.90 1.39
C TYR A 189 8.79 -4.50 1.17
N ILE A 190 8.05 -4.74 2.26
CA ILE A 190 6.65 -5.12 2.19
C ILE A 190 5.81 -3.86 2.03
N ARG A 191 4.78 -3.93 1.18
CA ARG A 191 3.71 -2.94 1.12
C ARG A 191 2.36 -3.61 1.26
N LEU A 192 1.66 -3.28 2.34
CA LEU A 192 0.27 -3.65 2.59
C LEU A 192 -0.62 -2.48 2.16
N MET A 193 -1.60 -2.76 1.31
CA MET A 193 -2.45 -1.75 0.68
C MET A 193 -3.90 -2.03 0.99
N PHE A 194 -4.64 -0.98 1.36
CA PHE A 194 -6.08 -1.01 1.55
C PHE A 194 -6.68 0.04 0.61
N HIS A 195 -7.28 -0.38 -0.50
CA HIS A 195 -8.01 0.53 -1.39
C HIS A 195 -9.48 0.54 -1.00
N ASN A 196 -9.94 1.71 -0.55
CA ASN A 196 -11.25 1.84 0.07
C ASN A 196 -12.20 2.55 -0.88
N LEU A 197 -13.36 1.93 -1.09
CA LEU A 197 -14.49 2.49 -1.79
C LEU A 197 -15.65 2.59 -0.81
N GLY A 198 -15.89 3.79 -0.28
CA GLY A 198 -16.92 4.05 0.70
C GLY A 198 -18.25 4.54 0.13
N ASN A 199 -19.15 4.93 1.04
CA ASN A 199 -20.44 5.55 0.73
C ASN A 199 -20.67 6.79 1.59
N LYS A 200 -21.59 7.67 1.16
CA LYS A 200 -22.02 8.82 1.94
C LYS A 200 -23.01 8.44 3.07
N PRO A 201 -22.91 9.08 4.25
CA PRO A 201 -21.86 10.05 4.66
C PRO A 201 -20.49 9.39 4.89
N SER A 202 -19.43 10.06 4.42
CA SER A 202 -18.02 9.62 4.45
C SER A 202 -17.55 9.25 5.86
N GLU A 203 -17.86 10.08 6.85
CA GLU A 203 -17.46 9.87 8.25
C GLU A 203 -17.80 8.45 8.77
N HIS A 204 -19.02 7.97 8.48
CA HIS A 204 -19.46 6.64 8.90
C HIS A 204 -18.70 5.53 8.16
N SER A 205 -18.54 5.70 6.84
CA SER A 205 -17.81 4.75 6.00
C SER A 205 -16.34 4.67 6.42
N ASN A 206 -15.70 5.81 6.65
CA ASN A 206 -14.30 5.92 7.01
C ASN A 206 -14.04 5.32 8.38
N ARG A 207 -14.90 5.57 9.37
CA ARG A 207 -14.81 4.90 10.67
C ARG A 207 -14.85 3.38 10.55
N PHE A 208 -15.78 2.85 9.75
CA PHE A 208 -15.89 1.39 9.56
C PHE A 208 -14.65 0.83 8.87
N VAL A 209 -14.25 1.40 7.74
CA VAL A 209 -13.07 0.99 6.98
C VAL A 209 -11.79 1.06 7.81
N ASN A 210 -11.58 2.16 8.54
CA ASN A 210 -10.43 2.30 9.44
C ASN A 210 -10.46 1.23 10.53
N SER A 211 -11.62 0.91 11.10
CA SER A 211 -11.72 -0.17 12.09
C SER A 211 -11.34 -1.55 11.53
N VAL A 212 -11.65 -1.84 10.26
CA VAL A 212 -11.25 -3.09 9.60
C VAL A 212 -9.75 -3.09 9.34
N ARG A 213 -9.21 -1.99 8.79
CA ARG A 213 -7.78 -1.80 8.57
C ARG A 213 -6.99 -1.98 9.87
N ASP A 214 -7.40 -1.30 10.93
CA ASP A 214 -6.69 -1.30 12.21
C ASP A 214 -6.73 -2.69 12.85
N LYS A 215 -7.83 -3.45 12.72
CA LYS A 215 -7.90 -4.86 13.13
C LYS A 215 -6.85 -5.71 12.41
N VAL A 216 -6.71 -5.55 11.09
CA VAL A 216 -5.68 -6.26 10.31
C VAL A 216 -4.28 -5.83 10.77
N LEU A 217 -4.00 -4.53 10.78
CA LEU A 217 -2.67 -3.99 11.11
C LEU A 217 -2.22 -4.27 12.56
N ASN A 218 -3.16 -4.41 13.50
CA ASN A 218 -2.86 -4.80 14.89
C ASN A 218 -2.55 -6.29 15.04
N SER A 219 -2.88 -7.12 14.04
CA SER A 219 -2.54 -8.55 14.02
C SER A 219 -1.23 -8.84 13.28
N VAL A 220 -0.67 -7.85 12.59
CA VAL A 220 0.55 -8.02 11.79
C VAL A 220 1.74 -8.24 12.71
N THR A 221 2.49 -9.30 12.42
CA THR A 221 3.79 -9.61 13.00
C THR A 221 4.76 -9.89 11.86
N LEU A 222 5.98 -9.38 11.98
CA LEU A 222 7.06 -9.65 11.05
C LEU A 222 8.29 -10.08 11.85
N THR A 223 8.84 -11.23 11.49
CA THR A 223 10.13 -11.70 12.00
C THR A 223 11.10 -11.77 10.83
N LEU A 224 12.14 -10.95 10.87
CA LEU A 224 13.19 -10.96 9.85
C LEU A 224 14.02 -12.23 9.94
N SER A 225 14.50 -12.74 8.80
CA SER A 225 15.50 -13.81 8.74
C SER A 225 16.79 -13.40 9.46
N GLU A 226 17.61 -14.36 9.87
CA GLU A 226 18.92 -14.09 10.49
C GLU A 226 19.78 -13.18 9.60
N TYR A 227 19.79 -13.45 8.29
CA TYR A 227 20.49 -12.62 7.30
C TYR A 227 19.97 -11.18 7.31
N ALA A 228 18.65 -10.98 7.24
CA ALA A 228 18.05 -9.64 7.24
C ALA A 228 18.27 -8.90 8.56
N GLN A 229 18.29 -9.61 9.69
CA GLN A 229 18.62 -9.03 11.00
C GLN A 229 20.08 -8.58 11.07
N GLN A 230 21.01 -9.40 10.58
CA GLN A 230 22.42 -9.04 10.50
C GLN A 230 22.61 -7.81 9.60
N ARG A 231 22.01 -7.83 8.40
CA ARG A 231 22.12 -6.72 7.45
C ARG A 231 21.57 -5.42 8.03
N LYS A 232 20.41 -5.48 8.69
CA LYS A 232 19.86 -4.34 9.42
C LYS A 232 20.81 -3.81 10.50
N ALA A 233 21.47 -4.69 11.24
CA ALA A 233 22.44 -4.29 12.26
C ALA A 233 23.66 -3.59 11.65
N GLU A 234 24.20 -4.12 10.54
CA GLU A 234 25.31 -3.50 9.80
C GLU A 234 24.95 -2.09 9.31
N VAL A 235 23.78 -1.94 8.70
CA VAL A 235 23.28 -0.63 8.23
C VAL A 235 23.10 0.34 9.41
N ASN A 236 22.53 -0.12 10.52
CA ASN A 236 22.41 0.71 11.72
C ASN A 236 23.77 1.10 12.31
N SER A 237 24.78 0.23 12.25
CA SER A 237 26.14 0.56 12.70
C SER A 237 26.82 1.58 11.78
N GLN A 238 26.52 1.54 10.49
CA GLN A 238 27.06 2.49 9.50
C GLN A 238 26.38 3.88 9.61
N TRP A 239 25.09 3.93 9.94
CA TRP A 239 24.34 5.17 10.12
C TRP A 239 23.51 5.16 11.42
N PRO A 240 24.15 5.30 12.59
CA PRO A 240 23.47 5.18 13.89
C PRO A 240 22.44 6.29 14.13
N ASP A 241 22.65 7.46 13.53
CA ASP A 241 21.78 8.63 13.69
C ASP A 241 20.71 8.74 12.58
N ALA A 242 20.61 7.73 11.70
CA ALA A 242 19.60 7.75 10.65
C ALA A 242 18.19 7.64 11.22
N THR A 243 17.35 8.62 10.90
CA THR A 243 15.98 8.72 11.39
C THR A 243 15.00 8.90 10.23
N ILE A 244 13.73 8.59 10.53
CA ILE A 244 12.60 8.86 9.65
C ILE A 244 11.69 9.88 10.33
N SER A 245 11.10 10.77 9.55
CA SER A 245 10.17 11.78 10.04
C SER A 245 8.99 11.10 10.75
N PRO A 246 8.70 11.44 12.03
CA PRO A 246 7.57 10.83 12.75
C PRO A 246 6.22 11.29 12.19
N GLN A 247 6.17 12.48 11.60
CA GLN A 247 4.99 13.10 11.00
C GLN A 247 5.39 13.84 9.72
N ARG A 248 4.48 13.90 8.75
CA ARG A 248 4.65 14.70 7.52
C ARG A 248 3.32 15.30 7.08
N GLN A 249 3.40 16.50 6.54
CA GLN A 249 2.29 17.13 5.83
C GLN A 249 2.20 16.58 4.40
N PRO A 250 1.01 16.63 3.77
CA PRO A 250 0.88 16.33 2.35
C PRO A 250 1.82 17.18 1.51
N TYR A 251 2.33 16.60 0.43
CA TYR A 251 3.21 17.30 -0.49
C TYR A 251 2.42 18.28 -1.38
N ASN A 252 2.98 19.47 -1.58
CA ASN A 252 2.41 20.51 -2.46
C ASN A 252 2.94 20.37 -3.89
N TRP A 253 2.78 19.19 -4.50
CA TRP A 253 3.24 18.97 -5.87
C TRP A 253 2.33 19.64 -6.90
N ILE A 254 2.96 20.23 -7.90
CA ILE A 254 2.29 20.71 -9.10
C ILE A 254 2.35 19.60 -10.14
N TYR A 255 1.18 19.07 -10.50
CA TYR A 255 1.06 18.00 -11.48
C TYR A 255 1.56 18.44 -12.86
N PRO A 256 2.19 17.55 -13.62
CA PRO A 256 2.80 17.90 -14.91
C PRO A 256 1.76 18.12 -16.01
N GLU A 257 2.20 18.74 -17.10
CA GLU A 257 1.51 18.65 -18.39
C GLU A 257 1.75 17.26 -19.00
N TRP A 258 0.70 16.68 -19.61
CA TRP A 258 0.75 15.36 -20.21
C TRP A 258 -0.22 15.24 -21.39
N ARG A 259 0.00 14.22 -22.21
CA ARG A 259 -0.89 13.80 -23.30
C ARG A 259 -0.98 12.28 -23.39
N ASP A 260 -2.03 11.79 -24.03
CA ASP A 260 -2.07 10.41 -24.49
C ASP A 260 -0.94 10.17 -25.50
N GLY A 261 -0.27 9.03 -25.35
CA GLY A 261 0.75 8.61 -26.30
C GLY A 261 0.22 7.73 -27.43
N ASP A 262 0.89 7.80 -28.56
CA ASP A 262 0.64 6.97 -29.73
C ASP A 262 1.33 5.61 -29.57
N THR A 263 0.62 4.65 -28.99
CA THR A 263 1.15 3.30 -28.77
C THR A 263 1.46 2.56 -30.08
N SER A 264 0.83 2.93 -31.20
CA SER A 264 1.15 2.38 -32.52
C SER A 264 2.55 2.78 -33.01
N LYS A 265 3.11 3.86 -32.45
CA LYS A 265 4.47 4.33 -32.69
C LYS A 265 5.45 3.96 -31.57
N GLY A 266 5.03 3.10 -30.64
CA GLY A 266 5.85 2.69 -29.49
C GLY A 266 5.91 3.71 -28.36
N GLU A 267 5.10 4.77 -28.38
CA GLU A 267 4.99 5.66 -27.23
C GLU A 267 4.30 4.98 -26.05
N ARG A 268 4.57 5.46 -24.83
CA ARG A 268 3.84 5.05 -23.64
C ARG A 268 2.41 5.59 -23.70
N HIS A 269 1.45 4.89 -23.10
CA HIS A 269 0.06 5.37 -23.00
C HIS A 269 -0.05 6.80 -22.46
N VAL A 270 0.82 7.18 -21.52
CA VAL A 270 0.90 8.54 -20.98
C VAL A 270 2.29 9.09 -21.21
N VAL A 271 2.35 10.25 -21.86
CA VAL A 271 3.58 11.00 -22.12
C VAL A 271 3.52 12.31 -21.34
N ILE A 272 4.39 12.43 -20.35
CA ILE A 272 4.61 13.69 -19.63
C ILE A 272 5.44 14.60 -20.53
N THR A 273 4.90 15.77 -20.86
CA THR A 273 5.56 16.76 -21.72
C THR A 273 6.41 17.72 -20.90
N GLN A 274 5.96 18.07 -19.69
CA GLN A 274 6.67 19.00 -18.82
C GLN A 274 6.38 18.75 -17.33
N TYR A 275 7.45 18.59 -16.54
CA TYR A 275 7.37 18.57 -15.08
C TYR A 275 7.35 19.99 -14.50
N HIS A 276 6.38 20.29 -13.66
CA HIS A 276 6.37 21.50 -12.83
C HIS A 276 6.96 21.28 -11.45
N THR A 277 6.77 20.08 -10.88
CA THR A 277 7.55 19.58 -9.75
C THR A 277 8.47 18.47 -10.22
N GLN A 278 9.75 18.57 -9.89
CA GLN A 278 10.72 17.57 -10.28
C GLN A 278 10.57 16.27 -9.46
N PRO A 279 10.79 15.09 -10.08
CA PRO A 279 10.86 13.84 -9.36
C PRO A 279 11.85 13.90 -8.18
N PRO A 280 11.48 13.41 -6.98
CA PRO A 280 12.40 13.28 -5.85
C PRO A 280 13.61 12.44 -6.24
N LYS A 281 14.80 12.91 -5.86
CA LYS A 281 16.07 12.21 -6.11
C LYS A 281 16.50 11.45 -4.86
N PHE A 282 17.31 10.42 -5.09
CA PHE A 282 18.00 9.72 -4.03
C PHE A 282 19.27 10.49 -3.65
N HIS A 283 19.50 10.62 -2.35
CA HIS A 283 20.62 11.28 -1.73
C HIS A 283 21.18 10.36 -0.65
N LEU A 284 22.47 10.06 -0.74
CA LEU A 284 23.26 9.37 0.29
C LEU A 284 23.51 10.29 1.49
#